data_AF-A0A932RDU9-F1
#
_entry.id   AF-A0A932RDU9-F1
#
_cell.length_a   1.000
_cell.length_b   1.000
_cell.length_c   1.000
_cell.angle_alpha   90.00
_cell.angle_beta   90.00
_cell.angle_gamma   90.00
#
_symmetry.space_group_name_H-M   'P 1'
#
loop_
_entity.id
_entity.type
_entity.pdbx_description
1 polymer ?
#
loop_
_entity_poly.entity_id
_entity_poly.type
_entity_poly.pdbx_seq_one_letter_code
_entity_poly.pdbx_strand_id
1 'polypeptide(L)'
;MFNLPQPSMALNSHDVPPPDYQMYNTYKVSADTAPEHMLGWTAKVGENVRGGLRCVVFNSHGSPGKLHIGTGITPPMANLFKVLNGKVNTIFIVACEVAQIGATSFDGNLFCGAIAKASGATVFCSTALQSTGGYAIIGLPFGQIDEYEGIVYRYKRDGSNKAVDNDYIRSYVRKLRLGL
;
A
#
# COMPACT_ATOMS: atom_id res chain seq x y z
N MET A 1 -4.89 -6.57 12.45
CA MET A 1 -3.45 -6.81 12.20
C MET A 1 -3.08 -7.97 11.28
N PHE A 2 -2.22 -7.67 10.30
CA PHE A 2 -1.54 -8.61 9.41
C PHE A 2 -0.03 -8.62 9.69
N ASN A 3 0.56 -9.80 9.80
CA ASN A 3 2.01 -9.96 9.98
C ASN A 3 2.68 -10.20 8.62
N LEU A 4 3.31 -9.19 8.03
CA LEU A 4 3.84 -9.25 6.68
C LEU A 4 5.17 -10.01 6.61
N PRO A 5 5.44 -10.79 5.54
CA PRO A 5 6.76 -11.38 5.32
C PRO A 5 7.81 -10.29 5.13
N GLN A 6 9.04 -10.58 5.53
CA GLN A 6 10.18 -9.69 5.34
C GLN A 6 11.11 -10.23 4.23
N PRO A 7 11.87 -9.38 3.54
CA PRO A 7 11.94 -7.93 3.70
C PRO A 7 10.74 -7.20 3.07
N SER A 8 10.16 -6.27 3.83
CA SER A 8 9.09 -5.37 3.40
C SER A 8 9.42 -3.93 3.76
N MET A 9 8.75 -2.99 3.10
CA MET A 9 8.95 -1.55 3.30
C MET A 9 7.68 -0.85 3.75
N ALA A 10 7.79 0.08 4.69
CA ALA A 10 6.72 1.00 5.06
C ALA A 10 7.04 2.44 4.62
N LEU A 11 6.09 3.07 3.95
CA LEU A 11 6.05 4.48 3.60
C LEU A 11 4.98 5.13 4.48
N ASN A 12 5.38 5.83 5.54
CA ASN A 12 4.46 6.50 6.46
C ASN A 12 4.39 7.98 6.11
N SER A 13 3.19 8.52 5.83
CA SER A 13 3.03 9.96 5.64
C SER A 13 3.39 10.73 6.91
N HIS A 14 3.88 11.96 6.77
CA HIS A 14 4.23 12.80 7.92
C HIS A 14 3.05 13.11 8.86
N ASP A 15 1.82 13.09 8.36
CA ASP A 15 0.61 13.64 8.97
C ASP A 15 -0.50 12.59 9.24
N VAL A 16 -0.19 11.30 9.12
CA VAL A 16 -1.11 10.25 9.58
C VAL A 16 -1.02 10.05 11.09
N PRO A 17 -2.14 9.67 11.74
CA PRO A 17 -2.12 9.30 13.15
C PRO A 17 -1.12 8.16 13.44
N PRO A 18 -0.48 8.15 14.62
CA PRO A 18 0.35 7.03 15.04
C PRO A 18 -0.47 5.73 15.13
N PRO A 19 0.20 4.57 15.12
CA PRO A 19 1.65 4.39 15.04
C PRO A 19 2.17 4.35 13.61
N ASP A 20 3.40 4.82 13.40
CA ASP A 20 4.13 4.55 12.16
C ASP A 20 4.42 3.06 12.04
N TYR A 21 4.16 2.47 10.88
CA TYR A 21 4.52 1.07 10.62
C TYR A 21 6.02 0.93 10.51
N GLN A 22 6.56 -0.10 11.17
CA GLN A 22 7.99 -0.41 11.16
C GLN A 22 8.24 -1.72 10.43
N MET A 23 9.16 -1.71 9.47
CA MET A 23 9.53 -2.88 8.65
C MET A 23 11.03 -2.89 8.34
N TYR A 24 11.49 -3.90 7.58
CA TYR A 24 12.89 -4.02 7.14
C TYR A 24 13.46 -2.70 6.60
N ASN A 25 12.66 -1.96 5.83
CA ASN A 25 12.92 -0.56 5.56
C ASN A 25 11.69 0.27 5.95
N THR A 26 11.92 1.41 6.61
CA THR A 26 10.86 2.34 6.97
C THR A 26 11.27 3.74 6.56
N TYR A 27 10.36 4.45 5.91
CA TYR A 27 10.59 5.81 5.46
C TYR A 27 9.40 6.70 5.84
N LYS A 28 9.69 7.73 6.63
CA LYS A 28 8.73 8.80 6.95
C LYS A 28 8.76 9.83 5.82
N VAL A 29 7.68 9.88 5.05
CA VAL A 29 7.56 10.70 3.85
C VAL A 29 7.15 12.11 4.26
N SER A 30 8.01 13.10 3.98
CA SER A 30 7.72 14.52 4.24
C SER A 30 6.67 15.07 3.27
N ALA A 31 6.02 16.17 3.63
CA ALA A 31 4.96 16.81 2.83
C ALA A 31 5.42 17.23 1.41
N ASP A 32 6.70 17.53 1.23
CA ASP A 32 7.30 18.00 -0.01
C ASP A 32 7.93 16.89 -0.86
N THR A 33 7.88 15.63 -0.39
CA THR A 33 8.44 14.50 -1.15
C THR A 33 7.63 14.26 -2.44
N ALA A 34 8.31 14.36 -3.58
CA ALA A 34 7.73 14.03 -4.89
C ALA A 34 7.49 12.51 -5.05
N PRO A 35 6.40 12.07 -5.72
CA PRO A 35 6.12 10.66 -6.00
C PRO A 35 7.27 9.92 -6.69
N GLU A 36 7.96 10.56 -7.64
CA GLU A 36 9.10 9.98 -8.34
C GLU A 36 10.25 9.65 -7.39
N HIS A 37 10.53 10.55 -6.44
CA HIS A 37 11.56 10.33 -5.44
C HIS A 37 11.18 9.17 -4.52
N MET A 38 9.96 9.17 -3.99
CA MET A 38 9.46 8.13 -3.10
C MET A 38 9.47 6.75 -3.77
N LEU A 39 8.92 6.64 -4.99
CA LEU A 39 8.87 5.38 -5.74
C LEU A 39 10.26 4.95 -6.22
N GLY A 40 11.12 5.90 -6.58
CA GLY A 40 12.52 5.63 -6.91
C GLY A 40 13.31 5.09 -5.72
N TRP A 41 13.08 5.64 -4.52
CA TRP A 41 13.67 5.11 -3.29
C TRP A 41 13.17 3.71 -2.98
N THR A 42 11.85 3.45 -3.07
CA THR A 42 11.28 2.10 -2.91
C THR A 42 11.88 1.12 -3.91
N ALA A 43 12.04 1.51 -5.18
CA ALA A 43 12.70 0.69 -6.19
C ALA A 43 14.16 0.37 -5.77
N LYS A 44 14.90 1.37 -5.30
CA LYS A 44 16.29 1.20 -4.86
C LYS A 44 16.43 0.21 -3.70
N VAL A 45 15.52 0.28 -2.72
CA VAL A 45 15.46 -0.70 -1.62
C VAL A 45 15.16 -2.10 -2.17
N GLY A 46 14.22 -2.23 -3.11
CA GLY A 46 13.88 -3.50 -3.74
C GLY A 46 15.00 -4.13 -4.56
N GLU A 47 15.84 -3.33 -5.23
CA GLU A 47 17.02 -3.83 -5.96
C GLU A 47 18.07 -4.48 -5.06
N ASN A 48 18.20 -3.98 -3.83
CA ASN A 48 19.16 -4.49 -2.85
C ASN A 48 18.67 -5.76 -2.14
N VAL A 49 17.45 -6.23 -2.46
CA VAL A 49 16.86 -7.44 -1.91
C VAL A 49 16.81 -8.52 -2.98
N ARG A 50 17.37 -9.69 -2.69
CA ARG A 50 17.24 -10.86 -3.58
C ARG A 50 15.77 -11.24 -3.77
N GLY A 51 15.28 -11.12 -5.01
CA GLY A 51 13.89 -11.40 -5.36
C GLY A 51 12.90 -10.24 -5.08
N GLY A 52 13.41 -9.05 -4.76
CA GLY A 52 12.61 -7.86 -4.49
C GLY A 52 11.94 -7.86 -3.11
N LEU A 53 11.36 -6.71 -2.76
CA LEU A 53 10.54 -6.56 -1.56
C LEU A 53 9.33 -7.48 -1.62
N ARG A 54 9.04 -8.14 -0.49
CA ARG A 54 7.84 -8.96 -0.35
C ARG A 54 6.59 -8.09 -0.34
N CYS A 55 6.62 -7.00 0.43
CA CYS A 55 5.54 -6.04 0.49
C CYS A 55 6.07 -4.60 0.56
N VAL A 56 5.29 -3.66 0.03
CA VAL A 56 5.40 -2.23 0.31
C VAL A 56 4.07 -1.78 0.91
N VAL A 57 4.11 -0.95 1.93
CA VAL A 57 2.93 -0.39 2.57
C VAL A 57 2.93 1.12 2.43
N PHE A 58 1.86 1.66 1.87
CA PHE A 58 1.56 3.09 1.91
C PHE A 58 0.62 3.33 3.09
N ASN A 59 1.11 3.99 4.12
CA ASN A 59 0.33 4.44 5.27
C ASN A 59 0.12 5.96 5.14
N SER A 60 -1.07 6.37 4.72
CA SER A 60 -1.35 7.76 4.39
C SER A 60 -2.81 8.14 4.59
N HIS A 61 -3.11 9.43 4.51
CA HIS A 61 -4.47 9.85 4.19
C HIS A 61 -4.83 9.44 2.77
N GLY A 62 -6.12 9.41 2.48
CA GLY A 62 -6.63 9.02 1.19
C GLY A 62 -7.95 9.70 0.88
N SER A 63 -8.28 9.69 -0.40
CA SER A 63 -9.61 9.95 -0.91
C SER A 63 -9.80 9.08 -2.16
N PRO A 64 -11.01 8.98 -2.72
CA PRO A 64 -11.25 8.17 -3.90
C PRO A 64 -10.25 8.47 -5.02
N GLY A 65 -9.52 7.45 -5.44
CA GLY A 65 -8.52 7.55 -6.52
C GLY A 65 -7.29 8.42 -6.22
N LYS A 66 -6.99 8.73 -4.95
CA LYS A 66 -5.84 9.59 -4.59
C LYS A 66 -5.18 9.16 -3.27
N LEU A 67 -3.85 9.14 -3.26
CA LEU A 67 -3.04 9.03 -2.04
C LEU A 67 -2.58 10.41 -1.61
N HIS A 68 -2.79 10.75 -0.34
CA HIS A 68 -2.35 12.01 0.25
C HIS A 68 -1.07 11.74 1.03
N ILE A 69 0.01 11.46 0.29
CA ILE A 69 1.35 11.19 0.81
C ILE A 69 2.36 12.01 0.00
N GLY A 70 3.29 12.68 0.68
CA GLY A 70 4.15 13.68 0.05
C GLY A 70 3.30 14.75 -0.67
N THR A 71 3.67 15.09 -1.90
CA THR A 71 2.90 16.04 -2.72
C THR A 71 1.62 15.44 -3.32
N GLY A 72 1.32 14.17 -3.00
CA GLY A 72 0.13 13.43 -3.44
C GLY A 72 0.35 12.60 -4.71
N ILE A 73 -0.42 11.51 -4.84
CA ILE A 73 -0.44 10.64 -6.02
C ILE A 73 -1.87 10.57 -6.55
N THR A 74 -2.04 10.85 -7.84
CA THR A 74 -3.33 10.89 -8.54
C THR A 74 -3.31 9.99 -9.78
N PRO A 75 -4.45 9.76 -10.46
CA PRO A 75 -4.52 8.83 -11.59
C PRO A 75 -3.53 9.08 -12.73
N PRO A 76 -3.24 10.34 -13.16
CA PRO A 76 -2.21 10.60 -14.17
C PRO A 76 -0.80 10.10 -13.79
N MET A 77 -0.54 9.96 -12.48
CA MET A 77 0.75 9.52 -11.94
C MET A 77 0.84 8.01 -11.75
N ALA A 78 -0.21 7.24 -12.00
CA ALA A 78 -0.20 5.79 -11.78
C ALA A 78 0.94 5.08 -12.55
N ASN A 79 1.30 5.58 -13.73
CA ASN A 79 2.40 5.02 -14.53
C ASN A 79 3.79 5.21 -13.89
N LEU A 80 3.96 6.10 -12.91
CA LEU A 80 5.22 6.23 -12.17
C LEU A 80 5.58 4.93 -11.43
N PHE A 81 4.57 4.15 -11.02
CA PHE A 81 4.76 2.88 -10.33
C PHE A 81 5.49 1.82 -11.17
N LYS A 82 5.65 2.01 -12.49
CA LYS A 82 6.42 1.11 -13.36
C LYS A 82 7.84 0.84 -12.87
N VAL A 83 8.43 1.79 -12.13
CA VAL A 83 9.77 1.64 -11.56
C VAL A 83 9.85 0.48 -10.55
N LEU A 84 8.71 0.06 -9.99
CA LEU A 84 8.61 -1.04 -9.02
C LEU A 84 8.48 -2.43 -9.68
N ASN A 85 8.33 -2.51 -11.01
CA ASN A 85 8.12 -3.79 -11.70
C ASN A 85 9.33 -4.73 -11.53
N GLY A 86 9.04 -5.95 -11.07
CA GLY A 86 10.03 -6.97 -10.71
C GLY A 86 10.75 -6.71 -9.37
N LYS A 87 10.45 -5.59 -8.69
CA LYS A 87 11.11 -5.18 -7.44
C LYS A 87 10.19 -5.27 -6.22
N VAL A 88 8.88 -5.28 -6.42
CA VAL A 88 7.87 -5.35 -5.36
C VAL A 88 6.82 -6.40 -5.73
N ASN A 89 6.54 -7.34 -4.83
CA ASN A 89 5.54 -8.38 -5.09
C ASN A 89 4.11 -7.93 -4.79
N THR A 90 3.93 -7.24 -3.66
CA THR A 90 2.62 -6.81 -3.15
C THR A 90 2.69 -5.39 -2.59
N ILE A 91 1.65 -4.60 -2.82
CA ILE A 91 1.45 -3.27 -2.28
C ILE A 91 0.19 -3.31 -1.39
N PHE A 92 0.32 -2.84 -0.16
CA PHE A 92 -0.81 -2.56 0.73
C PHE A 92 -0.98 -1.04 0.82
N ILE A 93 -2.18 -0.56 0.55
CA ILE A 93 -2.53 0.86 0.67
C ILE A 93 -3.46 0.99 1.85
N VAL A 94 -2.91 1.41 2.99
CA VAL A 94 -3.67 1.74 4.20
C VAL A 94 -3.95 3.24 4.17
N ALA A 95 -5.06 3.59 3.53
CA ALA A 95 -5.51 4.96 3.37
C ALA A 95 -7.03 4.99 3.12
N CYS A 96 -7.67 6.08 3.55
CA CYS A 96 -9.12 6.25 3.47
C CYS A 96 -9.62 6.19 2.02
N GLU A 97 -10.62 5.32 1.77
CA GLU A 97 -11.50 5.35 0.58
C GLU A 97 -10.81 5.28 -0.78
N VAL A 98 -9.52 4.94 -0.84
CA VAL A 98 -8.74 4.98 -2.09
C VAL A 98 -9.34 4.10 -3.17
N ALA A 99 -9.98 2.98 -2.79
CA ALA A 99 -10.63 2.04 -3.69
C ALA A 99 -12.10 2.39 -4.01
N GLN A 100 -12.66 3.49 -3.46
CA GLN A 100 -14.08 3.80 -3.62
C GLN A 100 -14.45 3.93 -5.10
N ILE A 101 -15.54 3.25 -5.48
CA ILE A 101 -16.02 3.17 -6.86
C ILE A 101 -17.11 4.21 -7.09
N GLY A 102 -17.08 4.89 -8.24
CA GLY A 102 -18.12 5.84 -8.62
C GLY A 102 -18.10 7.18 -7.87
N ALA A 103 -16.97 7.55 -7.26
CA ALA A 103 -16.80 8.88 -6.68
C ALA A 103 -16.72 9.97 -7.77
N THR A 104 -17.12 11.19 -7.44
CA THR A 104 -17.26 12.30 -8.40
C THR A 104 -15.93 12.88 -8.89
N SER A 105 -14.83 12.72 -8.13
CA SER A 105 -13.53 13.29 -8.48
C SER A 105 -12.65 12.32 -9.27
N PHE A 106 -12.33 11.17 -8.67
CA PHE A 106 -11.57 10.11 -9.32
C PHE A 106 -12.18 8.74 -8.96
N ASP A 107 -12.14 7.82 -9.92
CA ASP A 107 -12.57 6.45 -9.69
C ASP A 107 -11.44 5.64 -9.03
N GLY A 108 -11.66 5.22 -7.78
CA GLY A 108 -10.69 4.47 -6.99
C GLY A 108 -10.34 3.10 -7.58
N ASN A 109 -11.32 2.47 -8.24
CA ASN A 109 -11.11 1.18 -8.87
C ASN A 109 -10.20 1.27 -10.10
N LEU A 110 -10.38 2.28 -10.96
CA LEU A 110 -9.47 2.54 -12.07
C LEU A 110 -8.08 2.92 -11.57
N PHE A 111 -7.99 3.70 -10.50
CA PHE A 111 -6.71 4.12 -9.92
C PHE A 111 -5.92 2.96 -9.31
N CYS A 112 -6.49 2.18 -8.38
CA CYS A 112 -5.81 1.02 -7.78
C CYS A 112 -5.47 -0.04 -8.86
N GLY A 113 -6.35 -0.25 -9.85
CA GLY A 113 -6.08 -1.15 -10.97
C GLY A 113 -4.92 -0.68 -11.87
N ALA A 114 -4.83 0.62 -12.13
CA ALA A 114 -3.71 1.20 -12.89
C ALA A 114 -2.38 1.08 -12.14
N ILE A 115 -2.37 1.29 -10.82
CA ILE A 115 -1.19 1.05 -9.97
C ILE A 115 -0.74 -0.41 -10.05
N ALA A 116 -1.68 -1.36 -9.90
CA ALA A 116 -1.38 -2.79 -9.96
C ALA A 116 -0.77 -3.19 -11.32
N LYS A 117 -1.34 -2.66 -12.41
CA LYS A 117 -0.83 -2.89 -13.77
C LYS A 117 0.55 -2.28 -14.00
N ALA A 118 0.76 -1.04 -13.59
CA ALA A 118 2.04 -0.35 -13.79
C ALA A 118 3.15 -1.00 -12.94
N SER A 119 2.90 -1.23 -11.65
CA SER A 119 3.88 -1.83 -10.73
C SER A 119 4.16 -3.30 -11.00
N GLY A 120 3.27 -4.02 -11.69
CA GLY A 120 3.35 -5.48 -11.77
C GLY A 120 3.20 -6.15 -10.40
N ALA A 121 2.63 -5.47 -9.39
CA ALA A 121 2.40 -5.99 -8.05
C ALA A 121 0.92 -6.34 -7.84
N THR A 122 0.64 -7.18 -6.84
CA THR A 122 -0.74 -7.27 -6.29
C THR A 122 -1.00 -6.06 -5.40
N VAL A 123 -2.15 -5.40 -5.51
CA VAL A 123 -2.50 -4.24 -4.66
C VAL A 123 -3.70 -4.60 -3.77
N PHE A 124 -3.65 -4.23 -2.49
CA PHE A 124 -4.79 -4.22 -1.58
C PHE A 124 -5.11 -2.78 -1.18
N CYS A 125 -6.36 -2.36 -1.32
CA CYS A 125 -6.86 -1.05 -0.89
C CYS A 125 -8.34 -1.17 -0.47
N SER A 126 -8.79 -0.36 0.49
CA SER A 126 -10.17 -0.35 1.01
C SER A 126 -11.02 0.77 0.38
N THR A 127 -12.34 0.55 0.34
CA THR A 127 -13.34 1.56 -0.02
C THR A 127 -13.81 2.40 1.16
N ALA A 128 -13.31 2.19 2.37
CA ALA A 128 -13.81 2.83 3.58
C ALA A 128 -12.80 3.77 4.24
N LEU A 129 -13.28 4.63 5.13
CA LEU A 129 -12.46 5.34 6.09
C LEU A 129 -11.65 4.34 6.91
N GLN A 130 -10.38 4.66 7.16
CA GLN A 130 -9.47 3.82 7.94
C GLN A 130 -9.22 4.48 9.29
N SER A 131 -9.07 3.66 10.34
CA SER A 131 -8.79 4.13 11.69
C SER A 131 -7.64 3.34 12.28
N THR A 132 -6.76 4.01 13.03
CA THR A 132 -5.74 3.31 13.82
C THR A 132 -6.31 2.77 15.14
N GLY A 133 -7.55 3.14 15.50
CA GLY A 133 -8.25 2.65 16.68
C GLY A 133 -7.40 2.66 17.95
N GLY A 134 -7.42 1.56 18.71
CA GLY A 134 -6.62 1.41 19.91
C GLY A 134 -5.10 1.32 19.65
N TYR A 135 -4.67 0.99 18.42
CA TYR A 135 -3.25 0.87 18.08
C TYR A 135 -2.51 2.20 18.14
N ALA A 136 -3.22 3.34 18.06
CA ALA A 136 -2.65 4.65 18.32
C ALA A 136 -1.99 4.76 19.70
N ILE A 137 -2.46 3.97 20.67
CA ILE A 137 -1.99 3.97 22.06
C ILE A 137 -1.04 2.80 22.31
N ILE A 138 -1.41 1.59 21.90
CA ILE A 138 -0.64 0.37 22.21
C ILE A 138 0.53 0.12 21.25
N GLY A 139 0.56 0.82 20.11
CA GLY A 139 1.54 0.60 19.05
C GLY A 139 1.28 -0.66 18.23
N LEU A 140 2.09 -0.86 17.19
CA LEU A 140 2.10 -2.08 16.38
C LEU A 140 3.49 -2.72 16.41
N PRO A 141 3.57 -4.06 16.51
CA PRO A 141 4.85 -4.75 16.42
C PRO A 141 5.52 -4.58 15.05
N PHE A 142 6.84 -4.73 15.02
CA PHE A 142 7.62 -4.73 13.78
C PHE A 142 7.07 -5.74 12.76
N GLY A 143 7.00 -5.33 11.50
CA GLY A 143 6.54 -6.13 10.37
C GLY A 143 5.02 -6.28 10.29
N GLN A 144 4.26 -5.55 11.12
CA GLN A 144 2.80 -5.64 11.16
C GLN A 144 2.13 -4.36 10.68
N ILE A 145 0.96 -4.54 10.08
CA ILE A 145 0.00 -3.47 9.75
C ILE A 145 -1.35 -3.82 10.33
N ASP A 146 -2.26 -2.86 10.45
CA ASP A 146 -3.60 -3.17 10.93
C ASP A 146 -4.47 -3.88 9.88
N GLU A 147 -5.63 -4.37 10.30
CA GLU A 147 -6.71 -4.81 9.44
C GLU A 147 -7.36 -3.62 8.74
N TYR A 148 -8.03 -3.92 7.63
CA TYR A 148 -8.82 -2.91 6.93
C TYR A 148 -10.23 -2.86 7.50
N GLU A 149 -10.78 -1.65 7.56
CA GLU A 149 -12.22 -1.43 7.65
C GLU A 149 -12.88 -1.51 6.28
N GLY A 150 -14.15 -1.89 6.25
CA GLY A 150 -14.99 -1.91 5.05
C GLY A 150 -14.62 -2.99 4.02
N ILE A 151 -15.02 -2.75 2.77
CA ILE A 151 -14.74 -3.68 1.66
C ILE A 151 -13.31 -3.45 1.17
N VAL A 152 -12.53 -4.51 1.13
CA VAL A 152 -11.17 -4.49 0.57
C VAL A 152 -11.20 -5.10 -0.82
N TYR A 153 -10.48 -4.50 -1.74
CA TYR A 153 -10.26 -5.07 -3.07
C TYR A 153 -8.82 -5.57 -3.20
N ARG A 154 -8.67 -6.76 -3.78
CA ARG A 154 -7.40 -7.25 -4.31
C ARG A 154 -7.36 -6.98 -5.80
N TYR A 155 -6.41 -6.16 -6.23
CA TYR A 155 -6.08 -5.94 -7.63
C TYR A 155 -4.90 -6.82 -8.03
N LYS A 156 -5.06 -7.57 -9.13
CA LYS A 156 -4.01 -8.38 -9.72
C LYS A 156 -3.14 -7.54 -10.65
N ARG A 157 -2.01 -8.11 -11.06
CA ARG A 157 -1.01 -7.48 -11.95
C ARG A 157 -1.55 -7.07 -13.32
N ASP A 158 -2.68 -7.63 -13.74
CA ASP A 158 -3.37 -7.25 -14.99
C ASP A 158 -4.35 -6.08 -14.80
N GLY A 159 -4.53 -5.61 -13.56
CA GLY A 159 -5.51 -4.58 -13.17
C GLY A 159 -6.90 -5.13 -12.80
N SER A 160 -7.17 -6.42 -13.02
CA SER A 160 -8.43 -7.04 -12.60
C SER A 160 -8.53 -7.09 -11.08
N ASN A 161 -9.74 -6.95 -10.54
CA ASN A 161 -9.96 -6.92 -9.09
C ASN A 161 -10.99 -7.96 -8.63
N LYS A 162 -11.00 -8.20 -7.32
CA LYS A 162 -12.08 -8.87 -6.61
C LYS A 162 -12.18 -8.32 -5.20
N ALA A 163 -13.41 -8.25 -4.68
CA ALA A 163 -13.64 -7.99 -3.26
C ALA A 163 -13.09 -9.17 -2.42
N VAL A 164 -12.51 -8.84 -1.27
CA VAL A 164 -11.92 -9.76 -0.30
C VAL A 164 -12.16 -9.25 1.12
N ASP A 165 -11.99 -10.12 2.11
CA ASP A 165 -12.06 -9.78 3.53
C ASP A 165 -10.67 -9.89 4.20
N ASN A 166 -10.62 -9.54 5.48
CA ASN A 166 -9.39 -9.60 6.27
C ASN A 166 -8.86 -11.04 6.41
N ASP A 167 -9.72 -12.07 6.45
CA ASP A 167 -9.28 -13.47 6.55
C ASP A 167 -8.59 -13.95 5.27
N TYR A 168 -9.09 -13.52 4.11
CA TYR A 168 -8.43 -13.73 2.84
C TYR A 168 -7.04 -13.10 2.85
N ILE A 169 -6.90 -11.87 3.35
CA ILE A 169 -5.61 -11.17 3.42
C ILE A 169 -4.66 -11.90 4.37
N ARG A 170 -5.12 -12.33 5.55
CA ARG A 170 -4.31 -13.16 6.47
C ARG A 170 -3.79 -14.42 5.78
N SER A 171 -4.67 -15.13 5.08
CA SER A 171 -4.32 -16.35 4.34
C SER A 171 -3.31 -16.07 3.22
N TYR A 172 -3.51 -14.98 2.47
CA TYR A 172 -2.62 -14.55 1.41
C TYR A 172 -1.21 -14.20 1.94
N VAL A 173 -1.14 -13.41 3.01
CA VAL A 173 0.13 -13.04 3.66
C VAL A 173 0.85 -14.26 4.22
N ARG A 174 0.12 -15.23 4.78
CA ARG A 174 0.69 -16.52 5.24
C ARG A 174 1.31 -17.30 4.08
N LYS A 175 0.65 -17.35 2.91
CA LYS A 175 1.19 -18.01 1.71
C LYS A 175 2.44 -17.33 1.18
N LEU A 176 2.44 -15.99 1.11
CA LEU A 176 3.63 -15.22 0.72
C LEU A 176 4.85 -15.53 1.60
N ARG A 177 4.65 -15.69 2.92
CA ARG A 177 5.73 -16.09 3.85
C ARG A 177 6.29 -17.47 3.55
N LEU A 178 5.44 -18.39 3.12
CA LEU A 178 5.82 -19.76 2.78
C LEU A 178 6.40 -19.87 1.35
N GLY A 179 6.42 -18.78 0.59
CA GLY A 179 6.85 -18.79 -0.82
C GLY A 179 5.87 -19.49 -1.76
N LEU A 180 4.58 -19.54 -1.38
CA LEU A 180 3.48 -20.19 -2.10
C LEU A 180 2.58 -19.20 -2.85
#